data_AF-A0A960XUC8-F1
#
_entry.id   AF-A0A960XUC8-F1
#
_cell.length_a   1.000
_cell.length_b   1.000
_cell.length_c   1.000
_cell.angle_alpha   90.00
_cell.angle_beta   90.00
_cell.angle_gamma   90.00
#
_symmetry.space_group_name_H-M   'P 1'
#
loop_
_entity.id
_entity.type
_entity.pdbx_description
1 polymer ?
#
loop_
_entity_poly.entity_id
_entity_poly.type
_entity_poly.pdbx_seq_one_letter_code
_entity_poly.pdbx_strand_id
1 'polypeptide(L)'
;MLSEHHDISHEFPEYSRMLDELRANDSEFDALVARHDSLDDEIRVLEERQQPISDEEIEKMKYERAGLKDRIYQALRESAAAKS
;
A
#
# COMPACT_ATOMS: atom_id res chain seq x y z
N MET A 1 13.57 6.70 15.28
CA MET A 1 12.17 6.38 15.63
C MET A 1 11.47 6.08 14.32
N LEU A 2 10.64 5.03 14.28
CA LEU A 2 9.96 4.49 13.09
C LEU A 2 8.97 5.52 12.53
N SER A 3 9.48 6.60 11.94
CA SER A 3 8.73 7.75 11.42
C SER A 3 8.80 7.87 9.91
N GLU A 4 9.21 6.79 9.24
CA GLU A 4 8.91 6.60 7.83
C GLU A 4 7.77 5.58 7.77
N HIS A 5 6.56 6.10 8.01
CA HIS A 5 5.36 5.44 7.53
C HIS A 5 5.56 5.31 6.02
N HIS A 6 5.74 4.06 5.55
CA HIS A 6 5.81 3.76 4.13
C HIS A 6 4.38 3.85 3.56
N ASP A 7 3.74 5.00 3.77
CA ASP A 7 2.47 5.31 3.16
C ASP A 7 2.70 5.33 1.66
N ILE A 8 1.77 4.74 0.91
CA ILE A 8 1.83 4.75 -0.54
C ILE A 8 1.95 6.18 -1.12
N SER A 9 1.49 7.18 -0.38
CA SER A 9 1.64 8.60 -0.66
C SER A 9 3.09 9.08 -0.72
N HIS A 10 4.01 8.47 0.04
CA HIS A 10 5.45 8.75 -0.04
C HIS A 10 6.12 8.03 -1.23
N GLU A 11 5.62 6.85 -1.63
CA GLU A 11 6.12 6.16 -2.82
C GLU A 11 5.69 6.88 -4.12
N PHE A 12 4.57 7.62 -4.09
CA PHE A 12 4.03 8.35 -5.24
C PHE A 12 3.71 9.82 -4.90
N PRO A 13 4.73 10.67 -4.65
CA PRO A 13 4.51 12.07 -4.27
C PRO A 13 3.80 12.87 -5.37
N GLU A 14 4.02 12.49 -6.63
CA GLU A 14 3.39 13.11 -7.81
C GLU A 14 1.88 12.84 -7.87
N TYR A 15 1.45 11.71 -7.30
CA TYR A 15 0.07 11.28 -7.26
C TYR A 15 -0.56 11.47 -5.87
N SER A 16 0.12 12.06 -4.88
CA SER A 16 -0.40 12.14 -3.51
C SER A 16 -1.75 12.86 -3.45
N ARG A 17 -1.88 13.97 -4.18
CA ARG A 17 -3.15 14.70 -4.31
C ARG A 17 -4.24 13.87 -4.95
N MET A 18 -3.91 13.07 -5.95
CA MET A 18 -4.88 12.17 -6.59
C MET A 18 -5.25 11.01 -5.66
N LEU A 19 -4.29 10.49 -4.89
CA LEU A 19 -4.50 9.49 -3.85
C LEU A 19 -5.54 9.98 -2.84
N ASP A 20 -5.37 11.18 -2.29
CA ASP A 20 -6.34 11.77 -1.37
C ASP A 20 -7.72 11.97 -2.00
N GLU A 21 -7.77 12.48 -3.24
CA GLU A 21 -9.03 12.61 -3.97
C GLU A 21 -9.70 11.25 -4.23
N LEU A 22 -8.95 10.24 -4.67
CA LEU A 22 -9.46 8.89 -4.91
C LEU A 22 -9.91 8.24 -3.62
N ARG A 23 -9.15 8.31 -2.53
CA ARG A 23 -9.58 7.78 -1.22
C ARG A 23 -10.88 8.42 -0.73
N ALA A 24 -11.06 9.72 -1.00
CA ALA A 24 -12.28 10.42 -0.62
C ALA A 24 -13.49 10.08 -1.53
N ASN A 25 -13.26 9.76 -2.80
CA ASN A 25 -14.32 9.49 -3.77
C ASN A 25 -14.60 8.00 -3.98
N ASP A 26 -13.65 7.13 -3.65
CA ASP A 26 -13.65 5.69 -3.89
C ASP A 26 -13.25 4.95 -2.61
N SER A 27 -14.27 4.39 -1.96
CA SER A 27 -14.09 3.62 -0.71
C SER A 27 -13.40 2.28 -0.93
N GLU A 28 -13.47 1.69 -2.14
CA GLU A 28 -12.73 0.46 -2.46
C GLU A 28 -11.24 0.76 -2.56
N PHE A 29 -10.89 1.91 -3.14
CA PHE A 29 -9.52 2.39 -3.18
C PHE A 29 -8.97 2.75 -1.79
N ASP A 30 -9.76 3.41 -0.94
CA ASP A 30 -9.35 3.66 0.46
C ASP A 30 -9.06 2.35 1.21
N ALA A 31 -9.92 1.33 1.02
CA ALA A 31 -9.69 0.01 1.60
C ALA A 31 -8.44 -0.68 1.04
N LEU A 32 -8.09 -0.49 -0.24
CA LEU A 32 -6.85 -1.00 -0.83
C LEU A 32 -5.62 -0.37 -0.18
N VAL A 33 -5.61 0.95 -0.01
CA VAL A 33 -4.51 1.66 0.65
C VAL A 33 -4.37 1.21 2.10
N ALA A 34 -5.48 1.16 2.85
CA ALA A 34 -5.47 0.70 4.23
C ALA A 34 -4.96 -0.75 4.36
N ARG A 35 -5.28 -1.63 3.40
CA ARG A 35 -4.78 -3.00 3.36
C ARG A 35 -3.27 -3.07 3.11
N HIS A 36 -2.76 -2.22 2.21
CA HIS A 36 -1.32 -2.13 1.97
C HIS A 36 -0.58 -1.72 3.24
N ASP A 37 -1.06 -0.68 3.92
CA ASP A 37 -0.41 -0.17 5.13
C ASP A 37 -0.48 -1.20 6.28
N SER A 38 -1.65 -1.84 6.45
CA SER A 38 -1.81 -2.92 7.43
C SER A 38 -0.85 -4.08 7.18
N LEU A 39 -0.64 -4.44 5.91
CA LEU A 39 0.27 -5.52 5.53
C LEU A 39 1.74 -5.15 5.77
N ASP A 40 2.15 -3.89 5.50
CA ASP A 40 3.50 -3.41 5.82
C ASP A 40 3.75 -3.43 7.33
N ASP A 41 2.79 -2.95 8.14
CA ASP A 41 2.84 -3.03 9.59
C ASP A 41 2.91 -4.48 10.07
N GLU A 42 2.13 -5.39 9.49
CA GLU A 42 2.16 -6.81 9.85
C GLU A 42 3.52 -7.43 9.53
N ILE A 43 4.10 -7.16 8.35
CA ILE A 43 5.46 -7.60 7.99
C ILE A 43 6.47 -7.09 9.02
N ARG A 44 6.44 -5.80 9.37
CA ARG A 44 7.33 -5.21 10.39
C ARG A 44 7.18 -5.88 11.75
N VAL A 45 5.94 -6.06 12.21
CA VAL A 45 5.65 -6.72 13.49
C VAL A 45 6.16 -8.15 13.48
N LEU A 46 6.02 -8.87 12.37
CA LEU A 46 6.51 -10.24 12.24
C LEU A 46 8.05 -10.30 12.22
N GLU A 47 8.70 -9.38 11.52
CA GLU A 47 10.16 -9.23 11.50
C GLU A 47 10.71 -8.85 12.89
N GLU A 48 10.05 -7.93 13.61
CA GLU A 48 10.44 -7.51 14.97
C GLU A 48 10.18 -8.60 16.02
N ARG A 49 9.06 -9.32 15.92
CA ARG A 49 8.69 -10.32 16.92
C ARG A 49 9.55 -11.58 16.89
N GLN A 50 10.47 -11.74 15.92
CA GLN A 50 11.25 -12.97 15.71
C GLN A 50 10.37 -14.22 15.79
N GLN A 51 9.11 -14.11 15.35
CA GLN A 51 8.22 -15.26 15.32
C GLN A 51 8.79 -16.27 14.31
N PRO A 52 8.58 -17.59 14.52
CA PRO A 52 8.96 -18.61 13.57
C PRO A 52 7.99 -18.60 12.37
N ILE A 53 7.79 -17.44 11.76
CA ILE A 53 7.16 -17.37 10.46
C ILE A 53 8.17 -17.89 9.45
N SER A 54 7.73 -18.77 8.57
CA SER A 54 8.60 -19.30 7.53
C SER A 54 8.92 -18.21 6.52
N ASP A 55 10.12 -18.21 5.96
CA ASP A 55 10.52 -17.27 4.89
C ASP A 55 9.48 -17.20 3.77
N GLU A 56 8.81 -18.32 3.46
CA GLU A 56 7.74 -18.43 2.47
C GLU A 56 6.52 -17.53 2.79
N GLU A 57 6.16 -17.38 4.07
CA GLU A 57 5.05 -16.51 4.48
C GLU A 57 5.44 -15.03 4.36
N ILE A 58 6.68 -14.67 4.74
CA ILE A 58 7.19 -13.31 4.52
C ILE A 58 7.25 -12.99 3.03
N GLU A 59 7.70 -13.94 2.19
CA GLU A 59 7.72 -13.76 0.74
C GLU A 59 6.31 -13.56 0.18
N LYS A 60 5.32 -14.34 0.62
CA LYS A 60 3.91 -14.14 0.22
C LYS A 60 3.41 -12.75 0.61
N MET A 61 3.67 -12.30 1.84
CA MET A 61 3.27 -10.97 2.28
C MET A 61 3.96 -9.86 1.47
N LYS A 62 5.25 -10.01 1.17
CA LYS A 62 5.98 -9.06 0.30
C LYS A 62 5.39 -9.05 -1.12
N TYR A 63 5.00 -10.20 -1.64
CA TYR A 63 4.36 -10.32 -2.94
C TYR A 63 2.98 -9.66 -2.96
N GLU A 64 2.18 -9.88 -1.91
CA GLU A 64 0.90 -9.20 -1.73
C GLU A 64 1.06 -7.69 -1.61
N ARG A 65 2.05 -7.21 -0.85
CA ARG A 65 2.36 -5.79 -0.73
C ARG A 65 2.66 -5.17 -2.10
N ALA A 66 3.51 -5.84 -2.89
CA ALA A 66 3.81 -5.40 -4.26
C ALA A 66 2.55 -5.38 -5.14
N GLY A 67 1.71 -6.43 -5.07
CA GLY A 67 0.46 -6.49 -5.82
C GLY A 67 -0.56 -5.43 -5.42
N LEU A 68 -0.65 -5.08 -4.14
CA LEU A 68 -1.49 -3.97 -3.67
C LEU A 68 -0.99 -2.64 -4.21
N LYS A 69 0.33 -2.44 -4.22
CA LYS A 69 0.95 -1.26 -4.82
C LYS A 69 0.63 -1.14 -6.31
N ASP A 70 0.75 -2.22 -7.06
CA ASP A 70 0.42 -2.24 -8.49
C ASP A 70 -1.05 -1.89 -8.74
N ARG A 71 -1.98 -2.43 -7.92
CA ARG A 71 -3.41 -2.09 -8.00
C ARG A 71 -3.67 -0.62 -7.73
N ILE A 72 -3.03 -0.06 -6.71
CA ILE A 72 -3.16 1.36 -6.36
C ILE A 72 -2.63 2.24 -7.51
N TYR A 73 -1.48 1.88 -8.08
CA TYR A 73 -0.94 2.59 -9.23
C TYR A 73 -1.84 2.50 -10.47
N GLN A 74 -2.44 1.33 -10.73
CA GLN A 74 -3.41 1.18 -11.82
C GLN A 74 -4.63 2.07 -11.63
N ALA A 75 -5.24 2.08 -10.44
CA ALA A 75 -6.39 2.93 -10.15
C ALA A 75 -6.04 4.43 -10.29
N LEU A 76 -4.85 4.84 -9.85
CA LEU A 76 -4.36 6.21 -10.05
C LEU A 76 -4.24 6.57 -11.53
N ARG A 77 -3.66 5.67 -12.34
CA ARG A 77 -3.51 5.83 -13.79
C ARG A 77 -4.86 5.87 -14.51
N GLU A 78 -5.79 5.02 -14.12
CA GLU A 78 -7.15 4.98 -14.68
C GLU A 78 -7.90 6.28 -14.35
N SER A 79 -7.81 6.75 -13.11
CA SER A 79 -8.39 8.04 -12.71
C SER A 79 -7.76 9.23 -13.46
N ALA A 80 -6.44 9.18 -13.71
CA ALA A 80 -5.74 10.20 -14.50
C ALA A 80 -6.24 10.22 -15.95
N ALA A 81 -6.42 9.04 -16.55
CA ALA A 81 -6.91 8.89 -17.92
C ALA A 81 -8.38 9.26 -18.05
N ALA A 82 -9.22 8.94 -17.07
CA ALA A 82 -10.65 9.26 -17.06
C ALA A 82 -10.93 10.76 -16.88
N LYS A 83 -10.00 11.51 -16.29
CA LYS A 83 -10.07 12.97 -16.15
C LYS A 83 -9.52 13.74 -17.37
N SER A 84 -9.11 13.06 -18.45
CA SER A 84 -8.57 13.65 -19.69
C SER A 84 -9.59 13.77 -20.82
#